data_AF-G3MI06-F1
#
_entry.id   AF-G3MI06-F1
#
_cell.length_a   1.000
_cell.length_b   1.000
_cell.length_c   1.000
_cell.angle_alpha   90.00
_cell.angle_beta   90.00
_cell.angle_gamma   90.00
#
_symmetry.space_group_name_H-M   'P 1'
#
loop_
_entity.id
_entity.type
_entity.pdbx_description
1 polymer ?
#
loop_
_entity_poly.entity_id
_entity_poly.type
_entity_poly.pdbx_seq_one_letter_code
_entity_poly.pdbx_strand_id
1 'polypeptide(L)'
;QDPDLGEFQDDGKCFPLKNSWFVVYRSYDVDPFFGLTAKCVRIHNTDVPYVNNATRVRVEFGDNEKLDLNVKLVPSEGYKHQNNLRVSPADGAEVEIDLRIDYVDCNTCKILRHPYVSKTACSLMVPEPHVANPHSACHFIYRMLCGSKKVQIYDESCRKHH
;
A
#
# COMPACT_ATOMS: atom_id res chain seq x y z
N GLN A 1 -12.85 -3.67 13.61
CA GLN A 1 -13.25 -3.48 12.21
C GLN A 1 -14.73 -3.10 12.26
N ASP A 2 -15.13 -2.11 11.47
CA ASP A 2 -16.50 -1.59 11.39
C ASP A 2 -17.00 -1.76 9.95
N PRO A 3 -17.93 -2.72 9.68
CA PRO A 3 -18.44 -2.99 8.33
C PRO A 3 -19.10 -1.80 7.64
N ASP A 4 -19.64 -0.85 8.41
CA ASP A 4 -20.30 0.33 7.86
C ASP A 4 -19.29 1.29 7.19
N LEU A 5 -18.00 1.17 7.53
CA LEU A 5 -16.91 1.89 6.87
C LEU A 5 -16.38 1.18 5.62
N GLY A 6 -16.98 0.05 5.21
CA GLY A 6 -16.48 -0.81 4.14
C GLY A 6 -16.29 -0.10 2.80
N GLU A 7 -17.13 0.89 2.45
CA GLU A 7 -16.99 1.67 1.20
C GLU A 7 -15.68 2.48 1.13
N PHE A 8 -15.20 2.92 2.30
CA PHE A 8 -13.93 3.64 2.46
C PHE A 8 -12.75 2.68 2.57
N GLN A 9 -12.97 1.37 2.57
CA GLN A 9 -11.95 0.34 2.69
C GLN A 9 -11.88 -0.55 1.44
N ASP A 10 -12.75 -0.32 0.46
CA ASP A 10 -12.79 -1.11 -0.77
C ASP A 10 -11.66 -0.71 -1.73
N ASP A 11 -10.54 -1.43 -1.70
CA ASP A 11 -9.41 -1.17 -2.59
C ASP A 11 -9.67 -1.71 -4.00
N GLY A 12 -10.67 -2.59 -4.17
CA GLY A 12 -11.06 -3.15 -5.46
C GLY A 12 -11.47 -2.08 -6.46
N LYS A 13 -12.00 -0.96 -5.99
CA LYS A 13 -12.36 0.20 -6.83
C LYS A 13 -11.14 0.94 -7.41
N CYS A 14 -9.93 0.68 -6.89
CA CYS A 14 -8.70 1.30 -7.36
C CYS A 14 -7.92 0.43 -8.37
N PHE A 15 -8.30 -0.84 -8.55
CA PHE A 15 -7.64 -1.76 -9.48
C PHE A 15 -8.39 -1.86 -10.82
N PRO A 16 -7.67 -1.96 -11.96
CA PRO A 16 -6.22 -1.80 -12.09
C PRO A 16 -5.78 -0.37 -11.76
N LEU A 17 -4.58 -0.22 -11.18
CA LEU A 17 -4.09 1.07 -10.72
C LEU A 17 -3.95 2.05 -11.90
N LYS A 18 -4.59 3.22 -11.83
CA LYS A 18 -4.45 4.25 -12.89
C LYS A 18 -3.10 4.95 -12.87
N ASN A 19 -2.54 5.13 -11.67
CA ASN A 19 -1.27 5.80 -11.42
C ASN A 19 -0.36 4.86 -10.63
N SER A 20 0.94 5.14 -10.66
CA SER A 20 1.84 4.58 -9.65
C SER A 20 1.48 5.12 -8.27
N TRP A 21 1.69 4.32 -7.24
CA TRP A 21 1.49 4.69 -5.85
C TRP A 21 2.80 4.67 -5.10
N PHE A 22 2.99 5.62 -4.20
CA PHE A 22 4.21 5.77 -3.43
C PHE A 22 3.91 5.69 -1.95
N VAL A 23 4.78 5.03 -1.19
CA VAL A 23 4.74 5.10 0.27
C VAL A 23 5.39 6.41 0.70
N VAL A 24 4.59 7.33 1.26
CA VAL A 24 5.12 8.63 1.73
C VAL A 24 5.82 8.45 3.07
N TYR A 25 5.13 7.84 4.03
CA TYR A 25 5.71 7.49 5.32
C TYR A 25 5.03 6.28 5.94
N ARG A 26 5.71 5.66 6.89
CA ARG A 26 5.21 4.52 7.68
C ARG A 26 5.49 4.70 9.17
N SER A 27 4.82 3.92 10.01
CA SER A 27 4.90 4.01 11.47
C SER A 27 5.95 3.08 12.10
N TYR A 28 6.81 2.46 11.30
CA TYR A 28 7.78 1.46 11.72
C TYR A 28 9.08 1.58 10.93
N ASP A 29 10.21 1.19 11.54
CA ASP A 29 11.54 1.50 10.99
C ASP A 29 12.02 0.46 9.98
N VAL A 30 11.68 -0.81 10.16
CA VAL A 30 12.13 -1.94 9.33
C VAL A 30 10.94 -2.71 8.79
N ASP A 31 10.88 -2.90 7.46
CA ASP A 31 9.93 -3.78 6.80
C ASP A 31 10.61 -5.10 6.43
N PRO A 32 10.32 -6.21 7.12
CA PRO A 32 10.98 -7.48 6.86
C PRO A 32 10.63 -8.08 5.48
N PHE A 33 9.61 -7.55 4.81
CA PHE A 33 9.14 -8.05 3.51
C PHE A 33 9.46 -7.07 2.37
N PHE A 34 9.36 -5.76 2.62
CA PHE A 34 9.61 -4.72 1.61
C PHE A 34 10.88 -3.91 1.87
N GLY A 35 12.04 -4.50 1.55
CA GLY A 35 13.29 -3.76 1.44
C GLY A 35 13.88 -3.25 2.77
N LEU A 36 13.49 -3.80 3.92
CA LEU A 36 14.01 -3.44 5.24
C LEU A 36 13.84 -1.93 5.52
N THR A 37 14.92 -1.17 5.48
CA THR A 37 14.96 0.29 5.70
C THR A 37 14.96 1.09 4.40
N ALA A 38 14.70 0.44 3.27
CA ALA A 38 14.70 1.08 1.95
C ALA A 38 13.68 2.22 1.86
N LYS A 39 14.04 3.20 1.05
CA LYS A 39 13.24 4.38 0.71
C LYS A 39 12.70 4.27 -0.71
N CYS A 40 11.92 5.26 -1.14
CA CYS A 40 11.45 5.39 -2.51
C CYS A 40 10.59 4.20 -2.98
N VAL A 41 9.74 3.68 -2.09
CA VAL A 41 8.86 2.56 -2.40
C VAL A 41 7.76 3.02 -3.35
N ARG A 42 7.75 2.48 -4.57
CA ARG A 42 6.79 2.73 -5.65
C ARG A 42 6.11 1.44 -6.05
N ILE A 43 4.80 1.48 -6.26
CA ILE A 43 3.97 0.35 -6.67
C ILE A 43 3.25 0.72 -7.97
N HIS A 44 3.30 -0.15 -8.97
CA HIS A 44 2.58 0.03 -10.24
C HIS A 44 2.16 -1.31 -10.84
N ASN A 45 1.20 -1.29 -11.77
CA ASN A 45 0.75 -2.52 -12.44
C ASN A 45 1.87 -3.11 -13.30
N THR A 46 1.87 -4.44 -13.45
CA THR A 46 2.58 -5.08 -14.56
C THR A 46 1.66 -5.21 -15.78
N ASP A 47 2.08 -6.00 -16.77
CA ASP A 47 1.30 -6.43 -17.94
C ASP A 47 0.22 -7.47 -17.63
N VAL A 48 0.17 -8.02 -16.42
CA VAL A 48 -0.82 -9.03 -16.02
C VAL A 48 -2.16 -8.34 -15.76
N PRO A 49 -3.25 -8.72 -16.44
CA PRO A 49 -4.54 -8.06 -16.29
C PRO A 49 -5.14 -8.30 -14.89
N TYR A 50 -5.96 -7.35 -14.44
CA TYR A 50 -6.77 -7.51 -13.23
C TYR A 50 -8.02 -8.33 -13.53
N VAL A 51 -8.08 -9.55 -13.02
CA VAL A 51 -9.17 -10.51 -13.27
C VAL A 51 -9.51 -11.22 -11.97
N ASN A 52 -10.81 -11.39 -11.67
CA ASN A 52 -11.29 -12.10 -10.48
C ASN A 52 -10.64 -11.60 -9.18
N ASN A 53 -10.56 -10.27 -9.03
CA ASN A 53 -9.95 -9.60 -7.86
C ASN A 53 -8.46 -9.91 -7.66
N ALA A 54 -7.75 -10.33 -8.71
CA ALA A 54 -6.33 -10.65 -8.65
C ALA A 54 -5.56 -10.02 -9.81
N THR A 55 -4.31 -9.66 -9.57
CA THR A 55 -3.36 -9.15 -10.58
C THR A 55 -1.92 -9.32 -10.07
N ARG A 56 -0.96 -8.82 -10.84
CA ARG A 56 0.43 -8.65 -10.44
C ARG A 56 0.80 -7.17 -10.44
N VAL A 57 1.48 -6.76 -9.38
CA VAL A 57 2.06 -5.42 -9.27
C VAL A 57 3.57 -5.53 -9.14
N ARG A 58 4.27 -4.51 -9.58
CA ARG A 58 5.70 -4.33 -9.36
C ARG A 58 5.91 -3.33 -8.25
N VAL A 59 6.73 -3.71 -7.28
CA VAL A 59 7.24 -2.84 -6.23
C VAL A 59 8.69 -2.53 -6.55
N GLU A 60 9.03 -1.24 -6.61
CA GLU A 60 10.40 -0.75 -6.73
C GLU A 60 10.76 0.00 -5.47
N PHE A 61 12.00 -0.14 -5.00
CA PHE A 61 12.49 0.51 -3.80
C PHE A 61 14.02 0.61 -3.80
N GLY A 62 14.55 1.48 -2.94
CA GLY A 62 15.98 1.78 -2.92
C GLY A 62 16.46 2.33 -4.26
N ASP A 63 17.70 2.00 -4.63
CA ASP A 63 18.29 2.54 -5.86
C ASP A 63 17.85 1.77 -7.11
N ASN A 64 17.76 0.43 -7.03
CA ASN A 64 17.53 -0.44 -8.19
C ASN A 64 16.77 -1.74 -7.85
N GLU A 65 16.23 -1.88 -6.63
CA GLU A 65 15.57 -3.12 -6.24
C GLU A 65 14.14 -3.19 -6.75
N LYS A 66 13.74 -4.38 -7.20
CA LYS A 66 12.42 -4.64 -7.78
C LYS A 66 11.90 -5.99 -7.31
N LEU A 67 10.61 -6.03 -6.99
CA LEU A 67 9.90 -7.22 -6.58
C LEU A 67 8.52 -7.24 -7.22
N ASP A 68 8.23 -8.29 -7.97
CA ASP A 68 6.88 -8.52 -8.50
C ASP A 68 6.07 -9.32 -7.48
N LEU A 69 4.85 -8.86 -7.21
CA LEU A 69 3.94 -9.47 -6.24
C LEU A 69 2.65 -9.89 -6.93
N ASN A 70 2.22 -11.12 -6.66
CA ASN A 70 0.82 -11.48 -6.88
C ASN A 70 -0.02 -10.79 -5.80
N VAL A 71 -1.10 -10.14 -6.20
CA VAL A 71 -2.03 -9.46 -5.30
C VAL A 71 -3.40 -10.06 -5.51
N LYS A 72 -4.03 -10.51 -4.43
CA LYS A 72 -5.42 -10.96 -4.41
C LYS A 72 -6.20 -10.15 -3.38
N LEU A 73 -7.24 -9.49 -3.84
CA LEU A 73 -8.17 -8.75 -3.02
C LEU A 73 -9.20 -9.71 -2.44
N VAL A 74 -9.40 -9.63 -1.13
CA VAL A 74 -10.35 -10.49 -0.39
C VAL A 74 -11.15 -9.65 0.60
N PRO A 75 -12.45 -9.92 0.77
CA PRO A 75 -13.21 -9.36 1.87
C PRO A 75 -12.82 -10.06 3.19
N SER A 76 -12.75 -9.31 4.28
CA SER A 76 -12.72 -9.89 5.62
C SER A 76 -14.08 -10.51 5.99
N GLU A 77 -14.10 -11.31 7.05
CA GLU A 77 -15.32 -11.94 7.55
C GLU A 77 -16.42 -10.88 7.83
N GLY A 78 -17.61 -11.11 7.28
CA GLY A 78 -18.76 -10.20 7.42
C GLY A 78 -18.74 -8.97 6.50
N TYR A 79 -17.68 -8.75 5.72
CA TYR A 79 -17.57 -7.63 4.79
C TYR A 79 -17.97 -8.01 3.37
N LYS A 80 -18.57 -7.06 2.64
CA LYS A 80 -18.85 -7.18 1.21
C LYS A 80 -17.75 -6.58 0.33
N HIS A 81 -17.04 -5.59 0.87
CA HIS A 81 -16.01 -4.83 0.17
C HIS A 81 -14.64 -5.49 0.28
N GLN A 82 -13.79 -5.25 -0.73
CA GLN A 82 -12.45 -5.84 -0.79
C GLN A 82 -11.47 -5.04 0.08
N ASN A 83 -11.48 -5.31 1.39
CA ASN A 83 -10.75 -4.55 2.40
C ASN A 83 -9.44 -5.19 2.89
N ASN A 84 -9.06 -6.34 2.33
CA ASN A 84 -7.75 -6.95 2.55
C ASN A 84 -7.04 -7.22 1.22
N LEU A 85 -5.72 -7.10 1.26
CA LEU A 85 -4.83 -7.54 0.19
C LEU A 85 -4.03 -8.73 0.70
N ARG A 86 -4.11 -9.83 -0.01
CA ARG A 86 -3.25 -10.98 0.16
C ARG A 86 -2.16 -10.92 -0.89
N VAL A 87 -0.91 -10.85 -0.46
CA VAL A 87 0.22 -10.66 -1.36
C VAL A 87 1.28 -11.72 -1.17
N SER A 88 1.85 -12.17 -2.28
CA SER A 88 2.94 -13.14 -2.30
C SER A 88 3.96 -12.74 -3.38
N PRO A 89 5.24 -13.10 -3.23
CA PRO A 89 6.21 -12.97 -4.31
C PRO A 89 5.77 -13.73 -5.56
N ALA A 90 6.01 -13.15 -6.73
CA ALA A 90 5.66 -13.77 -8.02
C ALA A 90 6.61 -14.89 -8.45
N ASP A 91 7.81 -14.94 -7.86
CA ASP A 91 8.88 -15.91 -8.16
C ASP A 91 8.66 -17.30 -7.51
N GLY A 92 7.57 -17.48 -6.76
CA GLY A 92 7.16 -18.76 -6.19
C GLY A 92 7.63 -19.01 -4.77
N ALA A 93 8.17 -18.02 -4.06
CA ALA A 93 8.41 -18.15 -2.62
C ALA A 93 7.10 -18.43 -1.85
N GLU A 94 7.13 -19.42 -0.94
CA GLU A 94 5.99 -19.80 -0.07
C GLU A 94 5.79 -18.82 1.10
N VAL A 95 5.81 -17.52 0.83
CA VAL A 95 5.49 -16.49 1.82
C VAL A 95 4.30 -15.69 1.33
N GLU A 96 3.21 -15.77 2.08
CA GLU A 96 2.00 -15.00 1.88
C GLU A 96 1.80 -14.08 3.09
N ILE A 97 1.56 -12.80 2.83
CA ILE A 97 1.24 -11.83 3.87
C ILE A 97 -0.10 -11.17 3.56
N ASP A 98 -0.86 -10.86 4.62
CA ASP A 98 -2.09 -10.10 4.52
C ASP A 98 -1.81 -8.63 4.93
N LEU A 99 -2.28 -7.70 4.09
CA LEU A 99 -2.38 -6.27 4.38
C LEU A 99 -3.85 -5.93 4.54
N ARG A 100 -4.15 -4.96 5.40
CA ARG A 100 -5.52 -4.47 5.59
C ARG A 100 -5.64 -3.02 5.16
N ILE A 101 -6.74 -2.69 4.50
CA ILE A 101 -7.11 -1.34 4.10
C ILE A 101 -7.88 -0.70 5.25
N ASP A 102 -7.31 0.31 5.90
CA ASP A 102 -8.04 1.09 6.91
C ASP A 102 -8.79 2.27 6.27
N TYR A 103 -8.28 2.79 5.15
CA TYR A 103 -8.91 3.85 4.35
C TYR A 103 -8.35 3.84 2.91
N VAL A 104 -9.20 4.14 1.92
CA VAL A 104 -8.79 4.35 0.52
C VAL A 104 -9.72 5.30 -0.24
N ASP A 105 -9.09 6.27 -0.88
CA ASP A 105 -9.61 7.05 -1.99
C ASP A 105 -8.56 7.02 -3.12
N CYS A 106 -8.96 6.46 -4.26
CA CYS A 106 -8.05 6.17 -5.38
C CYS A 106 -7.41 7.42 -5.99
N ASN A 107 -7.96 8.61 -5.73
CA ASN A 107 -7.43 9.86 -6.25
C ASN A 107 -6.53 10.59 -5.26
N THR A 108 -6.57 10.25 -3.96
CA THR A 108 -5.89 11.03 -2.93
C THR A 108 -4.89 10.21 -2.13
N CYS A 109 -5.33 9.16 -1.43
CA CYS A 109 -4.46 8.34 -0.60
C CYS A 109 -5.11 7.05 -0.11
N LYS A 110 -4.26 6.18 0.43
CA LYS A 110 -4.63 4.93 1.08
C LYS A 110 -3.83 4.75 2.36
N ILE A 111 -4.48 4.19 3.37
CA ILE A 111 -3.87 3.77 4.63
C ILE A 111 -3.86 2.26 4.67
N LEU A 112 -2.66 1.69 4.66
CA LEU A 112 -2.46 0.25 4.81
C LEU A 112 -2.01 -0.08 6.22
N ARG A 113 -2.49 -1.21 6.75
CA ARG A 113 -1.92 -1.87 7.91
C ARG A 113 -1.03 -3.01 7.49
N HIS A 114 0.00 -3.22 8.28
CA HIS A 114 1.02 -4.25 8.09
C HIS A 114 1.06 -5.19 9.30
N PRO A 115 0.05 -6.09 9.46
CA PRO A 115 -0.06 -6.99 10.62
C PRO A 115 1.19 -7.85 10.86
N TYR A 116 1.90 -8.22 9.81
CA TYR A 116 3.15 -9.00 9.87
C TYR A 116 4.30 -8.24 10.54
N VAL A 117 4.25 -6.90 10.62
CA VAL A 117 5.22 -6.08 11.36
C VAL A 117 4.78 -5.91 12.81
N SER A 118 3.55 -5.44 13.02
CA SER A 118 2.90 -5.37 14.34
C SER A 118 1.41 -5.06 14.19
N LYS A 119 0.66 -5.21 15.29
CA LYS A 119 -0.79 -4.89 15.33
C LYS A 119 -1.12 -3.43 14.98
N THR A 120 -0.17 -2.51 15.14
CA THR A 120 -0.37 -1.07 14.91
C THR A 120 0.36 -0.53 13.69
N ALA A 121 1.24 -1.34 13.06
CA ALA A 121 2.03 -0.91 11.93
C ALA A 121 1.15 -0.50 10.75
N CYS A 122 1.49 0.65 10.17
CA CYS A 122 0.72 1.33 9.14
C CYS A 122 1.61 2.16 8.21
N SER A 123 1.19 2.30 6.96
CA SER A 123 1.75 3.24 5.99
C SER A 123 0.69 4.16 5.35
N LEU A 124 1.13 5.34 4.94
CA LEU A 124 0.40 6.21 4.03
C LEU A 124 0.93 6.02 2.62
N MET A 125 0.04 5.69 1.70
CA MET A 125 0.32 5.64 0.26
C MET A 125 -0.42 6.75 -0.48
N VAL A 126 0.23 7.32 -1.49
CA VAL A 126 -0.30 8.45 -2.29
C VAL A 126 0.00 8.18 -3.77
N PRO A 127 -0.94 8.46 -4.69
CA PRO A 127 -0.68 8.30 -6.12
C PRO A 127 0.30 9.38 -6.62
N GLU A 128 1.00 9.06 -7.71
CA GLU A 128 2.07 9.87 -8.32
C GLU A 128 1.75 11.37 -8.44
N PRO A 129 0.55 11.81 -8.90
CA PRO A 129 0.26 13.23 -9.05
C PRO A 129 0.29 14.04 -7.74
N HIS A 130 0.16 13.36 -6.60
CA HIS A 130 0.04 13.98 -5.28
C HIS A 130 1.21 13.68 -4.34
N VAL A 131 2.16 12.83 -4.72
CA VAL A 131 3.21 12.35 -3.79
C VAL A 131 4.12 13.48 -3.28
N ALA A 132 4.43 14.47 -4.12
CA ALA A 132 5.28 15.61 -3.74
C ALA A 132 4.58 16.56 -2.76
N ASN A 133 3.25 16.58 -2.76
CA ASN A 133 2.45 17.40 -1.84
C ASN A 133 1.11 16.70 -1.53
N PRO A 134 1.12 15.69 -0.64
CA PRO A 134 -0.09 14.94 -0.32
C PRO A 134 -1.18 15.82 0.27
N HIS A 135 -2.44 15.48 0.00
CA HIS A 135 -3.57 16.21 0.57
C HIS A 135 -3.52 16.24 2.11
N SER A 136 -3.82 17.39 2.71
CA SER A 136 -3.84 17.56 4.17
C SER A 136 -4.77 16.57 4.88
N ALA A 137 -5.91 16.22 4.24
CA ALA A 137 -6.82 15.18 4.71
C ALA A 137 -6.13 13.82 4.90
N CYS A 138 -5.23 13.43 4.00
CA CYS A 138 -4.47 12.19 4.10
C CYS A 138 -3.54 12.17 5.32
N HIS A 139 -2.92 13.32 5.64
CA HIS A 139 -2.13 13.46 6.84
C HIS A 139 -2.97 13.37 8.12
N PHE A 140 -4.16 13.98 8.11
CA PHE A 140 -5.11 13.91 9.22
C PHE A 140 -5.62 12.48 9.44
N ILE A 141 -6.07 11.81 8.38
CA ILE A 141 -6.57 10.42 8.43
C ILE A 141 -5.46 9.49 8.93
N TYR A 142 -4.23 9.63 8.43
CA TYR A 142 -3.10 8.87 8.96
C TYR A 142 -2.89 9.13 10.45
N ARG A 143 -2.91 10.39 10.89
CA ARG A 143 -2.73 10.74 12.31
C ARG A 143 -3.78 10.08 13.19
N MET A 144 -5.03 10.05 12.73
CA MET A 144 -6.15 9.44 13.43
C MET A 144 -6.03 7.91 13.51
N LEU A 145 -5.64 7.26 12.40
CA LEU A 145 -5.60 5.80 12.33
C LEU A 145 -4.28 5.22 12.85
N CYS A 146 -3.15 5.86 12.55
CA CYS A 146 -1.80 5.30 12.72
C CYS A 146 -0.97 5.97 13.81
N GLY A 147 -1.41 7.11 14.33
CA GLY A 147 -0.69 7.87 15.35
C GLY A 147 0.32 8.87 14.79
N SER A 148 1.30 9.28 15.61
CA SER A 148 2.22 10.39 15.30
C SER A 148 3.50 9.95 14.62
N LYS A 149 3.93 8.70 14.80
CA LYS A 149 5.21 8.23 14.30
C LYS A 149 5.20 8.26 12.77
N LYS A 150 6.21 8.89 12.18
CA LYS A 150 6.41 8.97 10.73
C LYS A 150 7.87 8.72 10.41
N VAL A 151 8.14 7.57 9.81
CA VAL A 151 9.40 7.25 9.14
C VAL A 151 9.22 7.65 7.69
N GLN A 152 9.98 8.65 7.24
CA GLN A 152 9.86 9.20 5.88
C GLN A 152 10.42 8.21 4.86
N ILE A 153 9.60 7.78 3.90
CA ILE A 153 9.97 6.81 2.87
C ILE A 153 10.15 7.49 1.51
N TYR A 154 9.26 8.41 1.16
CA TYR A 154 9.41 9.24 -0.03
C TYR A 154 9.94 10.62 0.34
N ASP A 155 10.96 11.11 -0.34
CA ASP A 155 11.32 12.53 -0.35
C ASP A 155 11.84 12.94 -1.72
N GLU A 156 12.37 14.16 -1.84
CA GLU A 156 12.84 14.69 -3.11
C GLU A 156 13.96 13.87 -3.76
N SER A 157 14.74 13.10 -2.99
CA SER A 157 15.79 12.26 -3.58
C SER A 157 15.20 11.13 -4.43
N CYS A 158 13.97 10.69 -4.12
CA CYS A 158 13.28 9.64 -4.86
C CYS A 158 12.94 10.01 -6.31
N ARG A 159 12.90 11.31 -6.65
CA ARG A 159 12.69 11.76 -8.03
C ARG A 159 13.80 11.36 -8.99
N LYS A 160 15.00 11.04 -8.49
CA LYS A 160 16.11 10.60 -9.33
C LYS A 160 15.98 9.14 -9.78
N HIS A 161 15.10 8.38 -9.12
CA HIS A 161 14.91 6.95 -9.34
C HIS A 161 13.67 6.65 -10.19
N HIS A 162 12.90 7.68 -10.58
CA HIS A 162 11.57 7.56 -11.18
C HIS A 162 11.30 8.60 -12.27
#